data_AF-R7L760-F1
#
_entry.id   AF-R7L760-F1
#
_cell.length_a   1.000
_cell.length_b   1.000
_cell.length_c   1.000
_cell.angle_alpha   90.00
_cell.angle_beta   90.00
_cell.angle_gamma   90.00
#
_symmetry.space_group_name_H-M   'P 1'
#
loop_
_entity.id
_entity.type
_entity.pdbx_description
1 polymer ?
#
loop_
_entity_poly.entity_id
_entity_poly.type
_entity_poly.pdbx_seq_one_letter_code
_entity_poly.pdbx_strand_id
1 'polypeptide(L)'
;MTVDVQMDHFYLVVRSWSPQGSSRLLWHEKVLTWEDIEDIQQRFSILPNLVFIDAGYNSYEVYKQCGKHRWIALMGDNRANFVHRLPQGKSVFRFYSPVKNIFISREVKCRMHFWSNLNVKDTLARIRRNQNPENGATWEVPTDISEDYLKHMESEHRIKKGNSWIWEQIGNRPNHYLDCEAMNCAGALMLKIIGNENLKVE
;
A
#
# COMPACT_ATOMS: atom_id res chain seq x y z
N MET A 1 -5.76 6.14 1.47
CA MET A 1 -5.39 5.80 2.86
C MET A 1 -5.10 4.32 2.93
N THR A 2 -4.11 3.95 3.73
CA THR A 2 -3.73 2.55 3.97
C THR A 2 -3.64 2.30 5.46
N VAL A 3 -3.99 1.09 5.88
CA VAL A 3 -3.99 0.71 7.29
C VAL A 3 -3.32 -0.64 7.44
N ASP A 4 -2.28 -0.71 8.27
CA ASP A 4 -1.67 -1.94 8.75
C ASP A 4 -2.35 -2.39 10.05
N VAL A 5 -2.81 -3.64 10.08
CA VAL A 5 -3.60 -4.22 11.16
C VAL A 5 -2.70 -5.01 12.10
N GLN A 6 -2.66 -4.62 13.37
CA GLN A 6 -1.87 -5.29 14.40
C GLN A 6 -2.79 -5.93 15.45
N MET A 7 -2.20 -6.61 16.43
CA MET A 7 -2.95 -7.41 17.41
C MET A 7 -4.03 -6.62 18.17
N ASP A 8 -3.70 -5.41 18.61
CA ASP A 8 -4.52 -4.58 19.49
C ASP A 8 -4.66 -3.12 18.99
N HIS A 9 -4.13 -2.81 17.81
CA HIS A 9 -4.16 -1.46 17.23
C HIS A 9 -3.93 -1.50 15.71
N PHE A 10 -3.99 -0.32 15.11
CA PHE A 10 -3.74 -0.09 13.70
C PHE A 10 -2.70 1.00 13.54
N TYR A 11 -1.87 0.87 12.50
CA TYR A 11 -1.12 2.01 11.97
C TYR A 11 -1.75 2.43 10.67
N LEU A 12 -1.86 3.72 10.41
CA LEU A 12 -2.41 4.22 9.15
C LEU A 12 -1.59 5.35 8.57
N VAL A 13 -1.73 5.50 7.26
CA VAL A 13 -1.16 6.59 6.47
C VAL A 13 -2.21 7.15 5.51
N VAL A 14 -2.28 8.47 5.46
CA VAL A 14 -2.95 9.22 4.40
C VAL A 14 -1.89 9.89 3.52
N ARG A 15 -1.80 9.45 2.27
CA ARG A 15 -0.89 10.00 1.27
C ARG A 15 -1.65 10.55 0.07
N SER A 16 -1.31 11.77 -0.32
CA SER A 16 -1.80 12.38 -1.57
C SER A 16 -0.85 12.08 -2.71
N TRP A 17 -1.39 11.90 -3.90
CA TRP A 17 -0.66 11.60 -5.12
C TRP A 17 -1.06 12.57 -6.23
N SER A 18 -0.07 13.13 -6.93
CA SER A 18 -0.29 13.83 -8.18
C SER A 18 -0.49 12.82 -9.32
N PRO A 19 -1.18 13.20 -10.42
CA PRO A 19 -1.29 12.36 -11.61
C PRO A 19 0.06 11.96 -12.22
N GLN A 20 1.13 12.73 -11.97
CA GLN A 20 2.49 12.52 -12.46
C GLN A 20 3.33 11.61 -11.55
N GLY A 21 2.75 11.13 -10.43
CA GLY A 21 3.40 10.17 -9.55
C GLY A 21 4.17 10.77 -8.37
N SER A 22 4.26 12.09 -8.23
CA SER A 22 4.75 12.70 -7.00
C SER A 22 3.73 12.50 -5.88
N SER A 23 4.20 12.40 -4.64
CA SER A 23 3.31 12.19 -3.49
C SER A 23 3.75 12.99 -2.26
N ARG A 24 2.79 13.25 -1.37
CA ARG A 24 3.05 13.87 -0.06
C ARG A 24 2.28 13.16 1.05
N LEU A 25 2.97 12.94 2.17
CA LEU A 25 2.35 12.45 3.40
C LEU A 25 1.49 13.55 4.00
N LEU A 26 0.20 13.27 4.18
CA LEU A 26 -0.72 14.21 4.82
C LEU A 26 -0.93 13.87 6.29
N TRP A 27 -0.91 12.58 6.64
CA TRP A 27 -1.18 12.12 7.99
C TRP A 27 -0.61 10.72 8.21
N HIS A 28 -0.13 10.46 9.42
CA HIS A 28 0.12 9.12 9.90
C HIS A 28 -0.31 9.05 11.37
N GLU A 29 -0.86 7.92 11.80
CA GLU A 29 -1.34 7.77 13.18
C GLU A 29 -1.40 6.30 13.58
N LYS A 30 -1.28 6.06 14.88
CA LYS A 30 -1.63 4.79 15.50
C LYS A 30 -2.99 4.95 16.17
N VAL A 31 -3.95 4.13 15.78
CA VAL A 31 -5.34 4.16 16.30
C VAL A 31 -5.74 2.80 16.84
N LEU A 32 -6.82 2.74 17.62
CA LEU A 32 -7.17 1.53 18.38
C LEU A 32 -8.41 0.81 17.84
N THR A 33 -9.29 1.54 17.15
CA THR A 33 -10.60 1.03 16.75
C THR A 33 -10.84 1.17 15.25
N TRP A 34 -11.83 0.44 14.74
CA TRP A 34 -12.26 0.57 13.35
C TRP A 34 -12.96 1.92 13.10
N GLU A 35 -13.65 2.42 14.12
CA GLU A 35 -14.30 3.72 14.13
C GLU A 35 -13.29 4.86 13.95
N ASP A 36 -12.12 4.78 14.60
CA ASP A 36 -11.04 5.77 14.39
C ASP A 36 -10.58 5.82 12.91
N ILE A 37 -10.55 4.66 12.23
CA ILE A 37 -10.21 4.59 10.80
C ILE A 37 -11.30 5.27 9.96
N GLU A 38 -12.58 5.07 10.30
CA GLU A 38 -13.70 5.75 9.64
C GLU A 38 -13.65 7.26 9.85
N ASP A 39 -13.35 7.72 11.06
CA ASP A 39 -13.23 9.15 11.39
C ASP A 39 -12.11 9.81 10.58
N ILE A 40 -10.96 9.16 10.46
CA ILE A 40 -9.86 9.66 9.64
C ILE A 40 -10.21 9.61 8.15
N GLN A 41 -10.87 8.55 7.68
CA GLN A 41 -11.39 8.49 6.31
C GLN A 41 -12.30 9.68 6.01
N GLN A 42 -13.24 9.99 6.90
CA GLN A 42 -14.19 11.09 6.76
C GLN A 42 -13.48 12.45 6.83
N ARG A 43 -12.57 12.64 7.80
CA ARG A 43 -11.76 13.86 7.95
C ARG A 43 -11.05 14.25 6.66
N PHE A 44 -10.50 13.27 5.93
CA PHE A 44 -9.80 13.49 4.67
C PHE A 44 -10.68 13.29 3.43
N SER A 45 -11.99 13.07 3.59
CA SER A 45 -12.95 12.85 2.49
C SER A 45 -12.53 11.75 1.51
N ILE A 46 -11.96 10.66 2.04
CA ILE A 46 -11.39 9.59 1.22
C ILE A 46 -12.51 8.66 0.76
N LEU A 47 -12.61 8.45 -0.55
CA LEU A 47 -13.57 7.51 -1.11
C LEU A 47 -13.34 6.10 -0.55
N PRO A 48 -14.40 5.34 -0.23
CA PRO A 48 -14.22 4.02 0.39
C PRO A 48 -13.35 3.05 -0.41
N ASN A 49 -13.43 3.10 -1.74
CA ASN A 49 -12.60 2.27 -2.64
C ASN A 49 -11.14 2.75 -2.76
N LEU A 50 -10.73 3.79 -2.01
CA LEU A 50 -9.37 4.29 -1.87
C LEU A 50 -8.84 4.15 -0.43
N VAL A 51 -9.53 3.33 0.37
CA VAL A 51 -9.06 2.83 1.66
C VAL A 51 -8.62 1.39 1.49
N PHE A 52 -7.36 1.12 1.83
CA PHE A 52 -6.73 -0.18 1.71
C PHE A 52 -6.34 -0.71 3.09
N ILE A 53 -6.77 -1.91 3.46
CA ILE A 53 -6.51 -2.50 4.78
C ILE A 53 -5.64 -3.74 4.61
N ASP A 54 -4.56 -3.86 5.37
CA ASP A 54 -3.77 -5.09 5.39
C ASP A 54 -4.58 -6.24 5.97
N ALA A 55 -4.55 -7.37 5.29
CA ALA A 55 -5.19 -8.60 5.68
C ALA A 55 -4.17 -9.68 6.08
N GLY A 56 -2.88 -9.33 6.26
CA GLY A 56 -1.84 -10.25 6.74
C GLY A 56 -2.12 -10.76 8.15
N TYR A 57 -2.76 -9.94 8.99
CA TYR A 57 -3.23 -10.31 10.32
C TYR A 57 -4.76 -10.28 10.42
N ASN A 58 -5.34 -11.19 11.21
CA ASN A 58 -6.78 -11.33 11.46
C ASN A 58 -7.66 -11.17 10.19
N SER A 59 -7.29 -11.87 9.10
CA SER A 59 -7.85 -11.64 7.76
C SER A 59 -9.39 -11.74 7.71
N TYR A 60 -9.98 -12.60 8.53
CA TYR A 60 -11.44 -12.77 8.57
C TYR A 60 -12.16 -11.50 9.03
N GLU A 61 -11.68 -10.85 10.09
CA GLU A 61 -12.26 -9.59 10.55
C GLU A 61 -12.01 -8.47 9.55
N VAL A 62 -10.80 -8.41 8.98
CA VAL A 62 -10.48 -7.44 7.91
C VAL A 62 -11.43 -7.58 6.72
N TYR A 63 -11.72 -8.80 6.28
CA TYR A 63 -12.67 -9.02 5.17
C TYR A 63 -14.10 -8.59 5.52
N LYS A 64 -14.54 -8.79 6.77
CA LYS A 64 -15.84 -8.28 7.23
C LYS A 64 -15.90 -6.76 7.15
N GLN A 65 -14.91 -6.08 7.70
CA GLN A 65 -14.84 -4.62 7.72
C GLN A 65 -14.74 -4.05 6.31
N CYS A 66 -13.86 -4.60 5.46
CA CYS A 66 -13.77 -4.20 4.07
C CYS A 66 -15.07 -4.45 3.29
N GLY A 67 -15.79 -5.54 3.57
CA GLY A 67 -17.11 -5.80 3.00
C GLY A 67 -18.16 -4.78 3.43
N LYS A 68 -18.22 -4.45 4.74
CA LYS A 68 -19.15 -3.49 5.34
C LYS A 68 -18.92 -2.07 4.83
N HIS A 69 -17.67 -1.61 4.84
CA HIS A 69 -17.30 -0.23 4.52
C HIS A 69 -16.99 -0.01 3.03
N ARG A 70 -16.96 -1.08 2.22
CA ARG A 70 -16.53 -1.06 0.80
C ARG A 70 -15.06 -0.69 0.60
N TRP A 71 -14.24 -0.87 1.64
CA TRP A 71 -12.78 -0.80 1.56
C TRP A 71 -12.22 -1.98 0.76
N ILE A 72 -10.91 -1.93 0.49
CA ILE A 72 -10.19 -2.96 -0.25
C ILE A 72 -9.17 -3.62 0.68
N ALA A 73 -9.23 -4.95 0.79
CA ALA A 73 -8.20 -5.70 1.50
C ALA A 73 -6.95 -5.89 0.63
N LEU A 74 -5.78 -5.74 1.22
CA LEU A 74 -4.49 -6.04 0.61
C LEU A 74 -3.79 -7.15 1.39
N MET A 75 -2.97 -7.95 0.71
CA MET A 75 -2.11 -8.93 1.38
C MET A 75 -0.78 -9.03 0.64
N GLY A 76 0.32 -8.90 1.39
CA GLY A 76 1.67 -9.09 0.85
C GLY A 76 1.88 -10.53 0.38
N ASP A 77 2.64 -10.69 -0.71
CA ASP A 77 2.93 -11.98 -1.33
C ASP A 77 4.39 -12.04 -1.80
N ASN A 78 4.98 -13.24 -1.71
CA ASN A 78 6.37 -13.47 -2.13
C ASN A 78 6.53 -13.60 -3.64
N ARG A 79 5.45 -13.72 -4.41
CA ARG A 79 5.50 -13.70 -5.88
C ARG A 79 5.91 -12.31 -6.36
N ALA A 80 6.97 -12.26 -7.16
CA ALA A 80 7.44 -11.03 -7.76
C ALA A 80 6.38 -10.36 -8.65
N ASN A 81 5.61 -11.16 -9.40
CA ASN A 81 4.67 -10.69 -10.41
C ASN A 81 3.39 -11.52 -10.45
N PHE A 82 2.32 -10.90 -10.95
CA PHE A 82 1.02 -11.51 -11.18
C PHE A 82 0.58 -11.30 -12.64
N VAL A 83 -0.02 -12.32 -13.22
CA VAL A 83 -0.53 -12.28 -14.59
C VAL A 83 -1.88 -11.56 -14.63
N HIS A 84 -1.99 -10.55 -15.49
CA HIS A 84 -3.25 -9.89 -15.85
C HIS A 84 -3.55 -10.17 -17.31
N ARG A 85 -4.70 -10.80 -17.56
CA ARG A 85 -5.21 -11.02 -18.91
C ARG A 85 -5.90 -9.75 -19.39
N LEU A 86 -5.40 -9.18 -20.48
CA LEU A 86 -5.98 -8.03 -21.17
C LEU A 86 -6.92 -8.51 -22.29
N PRO A 87 -7.73 -7.60 -22.86
CA PRO A 87 -8.48 -7.90 -24.08
C PRO A 87 -7.57 -8.46 -25.19
N GLN A 88 -8.16 -9.22 -26.12
CA GLN A 88 -7.46 -9.79 -27.29
C GLN A 88 -6.36 -10.81 -26.93
N GLY A 89 -6.44 -11.44 -25.75
CA GLY A 89 -5.54 -12.53 -25.35
C GLY A 89 -4.14 -12.10 -24.90
N LYS A 90 -3.84 -10.79 -24.88
CA LYS A 90 -2.57 -10.28 -24.36
C LYS A 90 -2.50 -10.49 -22.84
N SER A 91 -1.33 -10.82 -22.33
CA SER A 91 -1.10 -10.92 -20.89
C SER A 91 0.03 -9.97 -20.49
N VAL A 92 -0.13 -9.30 -19.35
CA VAL A 92 0.90 -8.43 -18.76
C VAL A 92 1.19 -8.86 -17.34
N PHE A 93 2.43 -8.68 -16.91
CA PHE A 93 2.81 -8.86 -15.52
C PHE A 93 2.60 -7.55 -14.76
N ARG A 94 2.01 -7.65 -13.57
CA ARG A 94 1.85 -6.53 -12.64
C ARG A 94 2.33 -6.93 -11.25
N PHE A 95 2.64 -5.95 -10.41
CA PHE A 95 3.08 -6.17 -9.02
C PHE A 95 1.92 -6.40 -8.05
N TYR A 96 0.70 -6.58 -8.56
CA TYR A 96 -0.49 -6.88 -7.78
C TYR A 96 -1.37 -7.87 -8.53
N SER A 97 -2.17 -8.67 -7.84
CA SER A 97 -3.06 -9.64 -8.47
C SER A 97 -4.30 -8.98 -9.10
N PRO A 98 -4.98 -9.66 -10.04
CA PRO A 98 -6.38 -9.36 -10.32
C PRO A 98 -7.21 -9.37 -9.03
N VAL A 99 -8.34 -8.67 -9.03
CA VAL A 99 -9.24 -8.62 -7.87
C VAL A 99 -9.77 -10.01 -7.54
N LYS A 100 -9.75 -10.36 -6.27
CA LYS A 100 -10.46 -11.51 -5.70
C LYS A 100 -11.66 -11.00 -4.92
N ASN A 101 -12.82 -11.64 -5.09
CA ASN A 101 -14.00 -11.35 -4.29
C ASN A 101 -14.11 -12.41 -3.20
N ILE A 102 -14.01 -11.99 -1.94
CA ILE A 102 -14.24 -12.83 -0.77
C ILE A 102 -15.67 -12.60 -0.32
N PHE A 103 -16.51 -13.62 -0.39
CA PHE A 103 -17.92 -13.51 0.00
C PHE A 103 -18.05 -13.74 1.52
N ILE A 104 -18.53 -12.73 2.24
CA ILE A 104 -18.83 -12.81 3.68
C ILE A 104 -20.25 -13.35 3.88
N SER A 105 -21.16 -12.92 3.01
CA SER A 105 -22.53 -13.42 2.90
C SER A 105 -22.95 -13.44 1.42
N ARG A 106 -24.21 -13.75 1.13
CA ARG A 106 -24.75 -13.69 -0.25
C ARG A 106 -24.72 -12.26 -0.83
N GLU A 107 -24.84 -11.25 0.01
CA GLU A 107 -24.96 -9.84 -0.40
C GLU A 107 -23.69 -9.03 -0.16
N VAL A 108 -22.87 -9.45 0.82
CA VAL A 108 -21.67 -8.72 1.23
C VAL A 108 -20.42 -9.45 0.74
N LYS A 109 -19.59 -8.72 -0.02
CA LYS A 109 -18.29 -9.21 -0.48
C LYS A 109 -17.19 -8.18 -0.20
N CYS A 110 -16.02 -8.68 0.17
CA CYS A 110 -14.77 -7.93 0.24
C CYS A 110 -14.01 -8.06 -1.08
N ARG A 111 -13.54 -6.94 -1.62
CA ARG A 111 -12.55 -6.96 -2.71
C ARG A 111 -11.16 -7.06 -2.12
N MET A 112 -10.36 -7.97 -2.65
CA MET A 112 -9.04 -8.27 -2.14
C MET A 112 -8.02 -8.39 -3.27
N HIS A 113 -6.82 -7.87 -3.04
CA HIS A 113 -5.68 -8.04 -3.94
C HIS A 113 -4.46 -8.54 -3.17
N PHE A 114 -3.71 -9.44 -3.80
CA PHE A 114 -2.32 -9.67 -3.39
C PHE A 114 -1.43 -8.61 -4.02
N TRP A 115 -0.34 -8.25 -3.33
CA TRP A 115 0.70 -7.38 -3.87
C TRP A 115 2.09 -7.97 -3.64
N SER A 116 3.02 -7.69 -4.54
CA SER A 116 4.37 -8.24 -4.53
C SER A 116 5.23 -7.51 -3.49
N ASN A 117 5.57 -8.20 -2.40
CA ASN A 117 6.43 -7.64 -1.35
C ASN A 117 7.73 -7.09 -1.93
N LEU A 118 8.37 -7.85 -2.82
CA LEU A 118 9.65 -7.46 -3.44
C LEU A 118 9.50 -6.24 -4.34
N ASN A 119 8.65 -6.33 -5.37
CA ASN A 119 8.66 -5.31 -6.44
C ASN A 119 7.97 -4.01 -6.01
N VAL A 120 7.00 -4.06 -5.09
CA VAL A 120 6.38 -2.85 -4.55
C VAL A 120 7.34 -2.12 -3.61
N LYS A 121 8.06 -2.83 -2.72
CA LYS A 121 9.07 -2.22 -1.85
C LYS A 121 10.28 -1.71 -2.67
N ASP A 122 10.70 -2.41 -3.73
CA ASP A 122 11.70 -1.91 -4.68
C ASP A 122 11.23 -0.61 -5.38
N THR A 123 9.95 -0.54 -5.78
CA THR A 123 9.36 0.67 -6.38
C THR A 123 9.33 1.82 -5.39
N LEU A 124 8.86 1.59 -4.16
CA LEU A 124 8.85 2.57 -3.09
C LEU A 124 10.26 3.10 -2.80
N ALA A 125 11.24 2.21 -2.61
CA ALA A 125 12.62 2.57 -2.35
C ALA A 125 13.22 3.40 -3.49
N ARG A 126 12.86 3.12 -4.75
CA ARG A 126 13.31 3.90 -5.91
C ARG A 126 12.72 5.31 -5.92
N ILE A 127 11.40 5.46 -5.73
CA ILE A 127 10.74 6.77 -5.76
C ILE A 127 11.21 7.65 -4.60
N ARG A 128 11.44 7.06 -3.41
CA ARG A 128 11.98 7.76 -2.24
C ARG A 128 13.35 8.40 -2.44
N ARG A 129 14.17 7.89 -3.36
CA ARG A 129 15.52 8.42 -3.62
C ARG A 129 15.49 9.75 -4.38
N ASN A 130 14.43 10.06 -5.11
CA ASN A 130 14.34 11.31 -5.82
C ASN A 130 13.75 12.41 -4.94
N GLN A 131 14.56 13.43 -4.67
CA GLN A 131 14.20 14.62 -3.89
C GLN A 131 14.11 15.88 -4.75
N ASN A 132 14.43 15.78 -6.06
CA ASN A 132 14.33 16.90 -6.99
C ASN A 132 13.14 16.66 -7.94
N PRO A 133 12.08 17.48 -7.90
CA PRO A 133 10.93 17.33 -8.80
C PRO A 133 11.29 17.49 -10.29
N GLU A 134 12.38 18.18 -10.63
CA GLU A 134 12.87 18.28 -12.01
C GLU A 134 13.40 16.94 -12.56
N ASN A 135 13.82 16.03 -11.67
CA ASN A 135 14.34 14.71 -12.03
C ASN A 135 13.25 13.62 -12.05
N GLY A 136 11.98 13.98 -11.78
CA GLY A 136 10.83 13.09 -11.81
C GLY A 136 10.01 13.08 -10.51
N ALA A 137 9.21 12.04 -10.34
CA ALA A 137 8.32 11.90 -9.17
C ALA A 137 9.08 11.95 -7.84
N THR A 138 8.52 12.66 -6.86
CA THR A 138 9.07 12.81 -5.50
C THR A 138 8.22 12.07 -4.45
N TRP A 139 8.86 11.71 -3.34
CA TRP A 139 8.19 11.15 -2.17
C TRP A 139 8.38 12.07 -0.97
N GLU A 140 7.41 12.95 -0.74
CA GLU A 140 7.51 14.00 0.27
C GLU A 140 6.91 13.56 1.60
N VAL A 141 7.53 14.03 2.68
CA VAL A 141 7.06 13.96 4.06
C VAL A 141 7.07 15.38 4.64
N PRO A 142 6.20 15.72 5.60
CA PRO A 142 6.21 17.04 6.21
C PRO A 142 7.45 17.25 7.08
N THR A 143 7.83 18.50 7.31
CA THR A 143 9.05 18.87 8.05
C THR A 143 8.98 18.52 9.53
N ASP A 144 7.77 18.42 10.08
CA ASP A 144 7.46 18.05 11.47
C ASP A 144 7.11 16.56 11.60
N ILE A 145 7.53 15.73 10.64
CA ILE A 145 7.31 14.28 10.66
C ILE A 145 7.87 13.64 11.93
N SER A 146 7.13 12.70 12.52
CA SER A 146 7.58 12.03 13.73
C SER A 146 8.84 11.18 13.51
N GLU A 147 9.72 11.12 14.52
CA GLU A 147 10.85 10.20 14.51
C GLU A 147 10.42 8.73 14.42
N ASP A 148 9.26 8.40 15.01
CA ASP A 148 8.71 7.04 15.02
C ASP A 148 8.41 6.56 13.59
N TYR A 149 7.73 7.41 12.80
CA TYR A 149 7.52 7.15 11.38
C TYR A 149 8.85 6.97 10.64
N LEU A 150 9.83 7.85 10.86
CA LEU A 150 11.14 7.73 10.18
C LEU A 150 11.87 6.43 10.54
N LYS A 151 11.82 6.00 11.81
CA LYS A 151 12.41 4.72 12.27
C LYS A 151 11.74 3.53 11.59
N HIS A 152 10.41 3.56 11.42
CA HIS A 152 9.69 2.52 10.70
C HIS A 152 10.08 2.47 9.21
N MET A 153 10.29 3.61 8.56
CA MET A 153 10.67 3.66 7.14
C MET A 153 12.07 3.10 6.84
N GLU A 154 12.93 2.96 7.85
CA GLU A 154 14.29 2.41 7.80
C GLU A 154 14.41 1.06 8.55
N SER A 155 13.28 0.39 8.74
CA SER A 155 13.18 -0.86 9.51
C SER A 155 13.51 -2.11 8.70
N GLU A 156 13.62 -2.02 7.38
CA GLU A 156 13.92 -3.15 6.49
C GLU A 156 15.10 -2.88 5.57
N HIS A 157 15.83 -3.93 5.22
CA HIS A 157 16.90 -3.89 4.22
C HIS A 157 16.67 -4.90 3.09
N ARG A 158 17.14 -4.56 1.89
CA ARG A 158 17.07 -5.46 0.73
C ARG A 158 18.30 -6.35 0.69
N ILE A 159 18.11 -7.65 0.87
CA ILE A 159 19.20 -8.65 0.90
C ILE A 159 18.96 -9.80 -0.05
N LYS A 160 20.03 -10.48 -0.45
CA LYS A 160 19.96 -11.68 -1.27
C LYS A 160 20.03 -12.92 -0.36
N LYS A 161 18.94 -13.71 -0.31
CA LYS A 161 18.91 -15.01 0.36
C LYS A 161 18.86 -16.13 -0.68
N GLY A 162 19.94 -16.90 -0.78
CA GLY A 162 20.12 -17.89 -1.85
C GLY A 162 20.08 -17.21 -3.23
N ASN A 163 19.17 -17.64 -4.10
CA ASN A 163 19.00 -17.05 -5.43
C ASN A 163 17.95 -15.93 -5.51
N SER A 164 17.30 -15.58 -4.40
CA SER A 164 16.20 -14.61 -4.38
C SER A 164 16.55 -13.34 -3.60
N TRP A 165 16.11 -12.19 -4.11
CA TRP A 165 16.12 -10.93 -3.36
C TRP A 165 14.87 -10.82 -2.51
N ILE A 166 15.02 -10.36 -1.27
CA ILE A 166 13.92 -10.07 -0.36
C ILE A 166 14.17 -8.76 0.39
N TRP A 167 13.10 -8.18 0.91
CA TRP A 167 13.16 -7.19 1.98
C TRP A 167 13.02 -7.91 3.30
N GLU A 168 13.98 -7.71 4.20
CA GLU A 168 14.02 -8.34 5.52
C GLU A 168 13.99 -7.26 6.60
N GLN A 169 13.21 -7.50 7.65
CA GLN A 169 13.18 -6.66 8.84
C GLN A 169 14.52 -6.70 9.59
N ILE A 170 15.02 -5.52 9.95
CA ILE A 170 16.26 -5.34 10.69
C ILE A 170 15.96 -5.57 12.17
N GLY A 171 16.33 -6.74 12.68
CA GLY A 171 16.10 -7.12 14.07
C GLY A 171 14.62 -7.11 14.42
N ASN A 172 14.24 -6.39 15.47
CA ASN A 172 12.86 -6.21 15.92
C ASN A 172 12.32 -4.79 15.66
N ARG A 173 12.94 -4.04 14.74
CA ARG A 173 12.50 -2.67 14.44
C ARG A 173 11.09 -2.69 13.87
N PRO A 174 10.12 -1.98 14.44
CA PRO A 174 8.76 -1.96 13.91
C PRO A 174 8.75 -1.39 12.48
N ASN A 175 7.96 -2.01 11.59
CA ASN A 175 7.93 -1.72 10.14
C ASN A 175 6.53 -1.29 9.66
N HIS A 176 5.59 -1.06 10.56
CA HIS A 176 4.17 -0.91 10.23
C HIS A 176 3.84 0.29 9.32
N TYR A 177 4.56 1.41 9.51
CA TYR A 177 4.40 2.55 8.60
C TYR A 177 5.06 2.28 7.24
N LEU A 178 6.14 1.51 7.19
CA LEU A 178 6.74 1.07 5.92
C LEU A 178 5.77 0.17 5.15
N ASP A 179 5.06 -0.74 5.84
CA ASP A 179 4.04 -1.58 5.21
C ASP A 179 2.83 -0.77 4.74
N CYS A 180 2.38 0.24 5.53
CA CYS A 180 1.39 1.23 5.06
C CYS A 180 1.85 1.94 3.78
N GLU A 181 3.09 2.42 3.73
CA GLU A 181 3.62 3.12 2.56
C GLU A 181 3.83 2.22 1.35
N ALA A 182 4.22 0.96 1.57
CA ALA A 182 4.26 -0.07 0.54
C ALA A 182 2.85 -0.32 -0.03
N MET A 183 1.83 -0.41 0.82
CA MET A 183 0.44 -0.51 0.38
C MET A 183 -0.02 0.74 -0.38
N ASN A 184 0.44 1.96 -0.02
CA ASN A 184 0.10 3.18 -0.77
C ASN A 184 0.70 3.12 -2.17
N CYS A 185 1.96 2.66 -2.27
CA CYS A 185 2.63 2.41 -3.54
C CYS A 185 1.87 1.35 -4.38
N ALA A 186 1.41 0.26 -3.76
CA ALA A 186 0.58 -0.74 -4.44
C ALA A 186 -0.74 -0.14 -4.97
N GLY A 187 -1.43 0.68 -4.16
CA GLY A 187 -2.62 1.41 -4.58
C GLY A 187 -2.37 2.34 -5.77
N ALA A 188 -1.27 3.10 -5.75
CA ALA A 188 -0.87 3.98 -6.85
C ALA A 188 -0.56 3.20 -8.15
N LEU A 189 0.08 2.02 -8.05
CA LEU A 189 0.28 1.10 -9.17
C LEU A 189 -1.04 0.55 -9.73
N MET A 190 -2.01 0.22 -8.86
CA MET A 190 -3.35 -0.22 -9.27
C MET A 190 -4.09 0.86 -10.04
N LEU A 191 -4.02 2.11 -9.56
CA LEU A 191 -4.64 3.29 -10.16
C LEU A 191 -3.88 3.84 -11.37
N LYS A 192 -2.71 3.28 -11.72
CA LYS A 192 -1.87 3.73 -12.85
C LYS A 192 -1.35 5.15 -12.69
N ILE A 193 -1.21 5.61 -11.44
CA ILE A 193 -0.54 6.87 -11.11
C ILE A 193 0.97 6.70 -11.32
N ILE A 194 1.50 5.56 -10.91
CA ILE A 194 2.90 5.16 -11.16
C ILE A 194 2.93 3.85 -11.95
N GLY A 195 4.05 3.61 -12.66
CA GLY A 195 4.18 2.45 -13.55
C GLY A 195 3.27 2.52 -14.79
N ASN A 196 2.87 3.73 -15.19
CA ASN A 196 2.15 3.99 -16.43
C ASN A 196 3.15 4.32 -17.54
N GLU A 197 3.22 3.46 -18.56
CA GLU A 197 4.07 3.65 -19.74
C GLU A 197 3.59 4.81 -20.65
N ASN A 198 2.35 5.30 -20.44
CA ASN A 198 1.74 6.34 -21.27
C ASN A 198 1.84 7.75 -20.68
N LEU A 199 2.52 7.97 -19.55
CA LEU A 199 2.81 9.31 -19.07
C LEU A 199 3.88 9.93 -19.99
N LYS A 200 3.43 10.61 -21.03
CA LYS A 200 4.28 11.56 -21.74
C LYS A 200 4.56 12.71 -20.78
N VAL A 201 5.82 12.90 -20.46
CA VAL A 201 6.28 14.18 -19.91
C VAL A 201 6.14 15.16 -21.05
N GLU A 202 5.17 16.07 -20.95
CA GLU A 202 5.10 17.24 -21.84
C GLU A 202 6.24 18.21 -21.54
#